data_AF-A0A6G4CSK2-F1
#
_entry.id   AF-A0A6G4CSK2-F1
#
_cell.length_a   1.000
_cell.length_b   1.000
_cell.length_c   1.000
_cell.angle_alpha   90.00
_cell.angle_beta   90.00
_cell.angle_gamma   90.00
#
_symmetry.space_group_name_H-M   'P 1'
#
loop_
_entity.id
_entity.type
_entity.pdbx_description
1 polymer ?
#
loop_
_entity_poly.entity_id
_entity_poly.type
_entity_poly.pdbx_seq_one_letter_code
_entity_poly.pdbx_strand_id
1 'polypeptide(L)'
;MVMLEAKNRFNGNTVLKPQYEPQIEKDKVKEKKEQYKRNKKIQQKILKKKFKTLRNIIIAFIIGVTLVARYGILYSMQKDLSNINSHISEVEKENENLKVELVHYNNLSNIEKVAGQNLKMVPPDKDSAIYTDLSYNNFKTENSKNHIGEKHNAFLEFFSNLKKVLF
;
A
#
# COMPACT_ATOMS: atom_id res chain seq x y z
N MET A 1 100.01 38.12 58.14
CA MET A 1 98.79 38.31 57.34
C MET A 1 99.20 38.26 55.87
N VAL A 2 98.95 37.15 55.17
CA VAL A 2 99.12 37.01 53.71
C VAL A 2 98.04 36.02 53.25
N MET A 3 97.19 36.45 52.32
CA MET A 3 96.19 35.63 51.62
C MET A 3 96.88 34.70 50.63
N LEU A 4 96.47 33.43 50.55
CA LEU A 4 96.56 32.65 49.32
C LEU A 4 95.34 31.73 49.17
N GLU A 5 94.73 31.90 48.01
CA GLU A 5 93.50 31.31 47.50
C GLU A 5 93.66 29.81 47.20
N ALA A 6 92.82 28.98 47.82
CA ALA A 6 92.85 27.53 47.66
C ALA A 6 92.23 27.14 46.30
N LYS A 7 93.11 26.95 45.31
CA LYS A 7 92.82 26.39 43.99
C LYS A 7 92.13 25.01 44.11
N ASN A 8 90.82 24.97 43.86
CA ASN A 8 90.05 23.74 43.74
C ASN A 8 90.53 22.92 42.53
N ARG A 9 91.07 21.72 42.78
CA ARG A 9 91.45 20.77 41.73
C ARG A 9 90.26 19.86 41.41
N PHE A 10 89.62 20.08 40.27
CA PHE A 10 88.71 19.10 39.67
C PHE A 10 89.47 18.31 38.61
N ASN A 11 89.75 17.04 38.89
CA ASN A 11 90.32 16.09 37.93
C ASN A 11 89.28 14.97 37.73
N GLY A 12 88.43 15.12 36.72
CA GLY A 12 87.39 14.16 36.38
C GLY A 12 86.67 14.54 35.08
N ASN A 13 86.32 13.53 34.28
CA ASN A 13 85.65 13.69 32.99
C ASN A 13 84.19 14.16 33.19
N THR A 14 83.84 15.35 32.68
CA THR A 14 82.50 15.99 32.77
C THR A 14 81.52 15.46 31.71
N VAL A 15 81.45 14.14 31.53
CA VAL A 15 80.47 13.57 30.61
C VAL A 15 79.14 13.35 31.35
N LEU A 16 78.05 13.84 30.76
CA LEU A 16 76.69 13.61 31.24
C LEU A 16 76.44 12.11 31.41
N LYS A 17 75.99 11.72 32.61
CA LYS A 17 75.70 10.32 32.94
C LYS A 17 74.70 9.77 31.92
N PRO A 18 74.99 8.66 31.22
CA PRO A 18 74.06 8.12 30.25
C PRO A 18 72.76 7.74 30.94
N GLN A 19 71.64 8.21 30.40
CA GLN A 19 70.32 7.98 30.98
C GLN A 19 69.90 6.54 30.69
N TYR A 20 70.07 5.68 31.69
CA TYR A 20 69.74 4.26 31.59
C TYR A 20 68.25 4.07 31.86
N GLU A 21 67.48 3.77 30.81
CA GLU A 21 66.11 3.28 31.00
C GLU A 21 66.15 1.78 31.27
N PRO A 22 65.68 1.31 32.44
CA PRO A 22 65.73 -0.11 32.77
C PRO A 22 64.90 -0.93 31.78
N GLN A 23 65.52 -1.94 31.15
CA GLN A 23 64.87 -2.80 30.16
C GLN A 23 63.59 -3.48 30.72
N ILE A 24 63.60 -3.76 32.03
CA ILE A 24 62.47 -4.33 32.79
C ILE A 24 61.19 -3.46 32.66
N GLU A 25 61.32 -2.13 32.63
CA GLU A 25 60.17 -1.23 32.46
C GLU A 25 59.62 -1.27 31.03
N LYS A 26 60.50 -1.33 30.03
CA LYS A 26 60.11 -1.42 28.61
C LYS A 26 59.38 -2.72 28.32
N ASP A 27 59.82 -3.83 28.91
CA ASP A 27 59.19 -5.13 28.72
C ASP A 27 57.81 -5.21 29.39
N LYS A 28 57.67 -4.67 30.61
CA LYS A 28 56.37 -4.53 31.29
C LYS A 28 55.37 -3.68 30.49
N VAL A 29 55.83 -2.60 29.85
CA VAL A 29 54.98 -1.73 29.01
C VAL A 29 54.57 -2.45 27.72
N LYS A 30 55.47 -3.23 27.11
CA LYS A 30 55.15 -4.06 25.94
C LYS A 30 54.13 -5.15 26.28
N GLU A 31 54.31 -5.86 27.39
CA GLU A 31 53.37 -6.87 27.86
C GLU A 31 51.97 -6.30 28.10
N LYS A 32 51.87 -5.15 28.79
CA LYS A 32 50.58 -4.47 29.00
C LYS A 32 49.90 -4.08 27.68
N LYS A 33 50.67 -3.57 26.71
CA LYS A 33 50.14 -3.23 25.37
C LYS A 33 49.66 -4.48 24.61
N GLU A 34 50.35 -5.60 24.73
CA GLU A 34 49.95 -6.86 24.11
C GLU A 34 48.70 -7.46 24.76
N GLN A 35 48.62 -7.45 26.10
CA GLN A 35 47.44 -7.86 26.84
C GLN A 35 46.21 -7.00 26.47
N TYR A 36 46.38 -5.68 26.38
CA TYR A 36 45.29 -4.79 25.94
C TYR A 36 44.82 -5.11 24.51
N LYS A 37 45.76 -5.35 23.58
CA LYS A 37 45.42 -5.76 22.20
C LYS A 37 44.69 -7.11 22.17
N ARG A 38 45.10 -8.08 22.98
CA ARG A 38 44.40 -9.39 23.10
C ARG A 38 42.99 -9.20 23.66
N ASN A 39 42.83 -8.45 24.73
CA ASN A 39 41.54 -8.17 25.35
C ASN A 39 40.59 -7.43 24.39
N LYS A 40 41.09 -6.43 23.65
CA LYS A 40 40.31 -5.72 22.62
C LYS A 40 39.85 -6.67 21.50
N LYS A 41 40.71 -7.58 21.03
CA LYS A 41 40.33 -8.60 20.03
C LYS A 41 39.26 -9.56 20.56
N ILE A 42 39.35 -9.97 21.83
CA ILE A 42 38.35 -10.85 22.46
C ILE A 42 37.00 -10.12 22.56
N GLN A 43 36.99 -8.87 23.05
CA GLN A 43 35.77 -8.05 23.12
C GLN A 43 35.13 -7.86 21.73
N GLN A 44 35.93 -7.56 20.70
CA GLN A 44 35.42 -7.44 19.32
C GLN A 44 34.80 -8.75 18.82
N LYS A 45 35.39 -9.91 19.13
CA LYS A 45 34.80 -11.21 18.76
C LYS A 45 33.46 -11.45 19.47
N ILE A 46 33.35 -11.09 20.74
CA ILE A 46 32.10 -11.20 21.51
C ILE A 46 31.02 -10.29 20.92
N LEU A 47 31.36 -9.03 20.63
CA LEU A 47 30.43 -8.07 20.02
C LEU A 47 29.96 -8.55 18.64
N LYS A 48 30.87 -9.07 17.80
CA LYS A 48 30.51 -9.64 16.48
C LYS A 48 29.54 -10.83 16.61
N LYS A 49 29.74 -11.70 17.61
CA LYS A 49 28.82 -12.81 17.89
C LYS A 49 27.44 -12.30 18.31
N LYS A 50 27.38 -11.35 19.26
CA LYS A 50 26.13 -10.73 19.70
C LYS A 50 25.38 -10.05 18.55
N PHE A 51 26.09 -9.34 17.69
CA PHE A 51 25.51 -8.68 16.51
C PHE A 51 24.95 -9.68 15.49
N LYS A 52 25.64 -10.82 15.30
CA LYS A 52 25.15 -11.90 14.43
C LYS A 52 23.84 -12.50 14.96
N THR A 53 23.74 -12.72 16.27
CA THR A 53 22.51 -13.19 16.92
C THR A 53 21.40 -12.15 16.81
N LEU A 54 21.69 -10.88 17.08
CA LEU A 54 20.72 -9.78 16.96
C LEU A 54 20.17 -9.66 15.54
N ARG A 55 21.04 -9.77 14.52
CA ARG A 55 20.63 -9.78 13.11
C ARG A 55 19.64 -10.90 12.81
N ASN A 56 19.88 -12.12 13.32
CA ASN A 56 18.94 -13.23 13.11
C ASN A 56 17.59 -12.98 13.80
N ILE A 57 17.58 -12.39 15.00
CA ILE A 57 16.34 -12.03 15.69
C ILE A 57 15.55 -10.99 14.88
N ILE A 58 16.24 -9.96 14.35
CA ILE A 58 15.60 -8.94 13.51
C ILE A 58 15.00 -9.57 12.24
N ILE A 59 15.70 -10.48 11.59
CA ILE A 59 15.19 -11.18 10.40
C ILE A 59 13.93 -12.00 10.75
N ALA A 60 13.97 -12.76 11.85
CA ALA A 60 12.81 -13.53 12.31
C ALA A 60 11.63 -12.62 12.67
N PHE A 61 11.90 -11.47 13.29
CA PHE A 61 10.87 -10.48 13.62
C PHE A 61 10.22 -9.89 12.37
N ILE A 62 11.02 -9.50 11.36
CA ILE A 62 10.50 -8.97 10.09
C ILE A 62 9.61 -10.01 9.40
N ILE A 63 10.01 -11.28 9.39
CA ILE A 63 9.20 -12.37 8.82
C ILE A 63 7.87 -12.49 9.57
N GLY A 64 7.90 -12.47 10.91
CA GLY A 64 6.70 -12.54 11.73
C GLY A 64 5.74 -11.36 11.49
N VAL A 65 6.25 -10.13 11.50
CA VAL A 65 5.45 -8.92 11.22
C VAL A 65 4.86 -8.96 9.80
N THR A 66 5.65 -9.38 8.82
CA THR A 66 5.20 -9.50 7.41
C THR A 66 4.06 -10.50 7.28
N LEU A 67 4.13 -11.64 7.97
CA LEU A 67 3.06 -12.63 8.00
C LEU A 67 1.77 -12.02 8.56
N VAL A 68 1.83 -11.40 9.75
CA VAL A 68 0.65 -10.79 10.38
C VAL A 68 0.04 -9.70 9.49
N ALA A 69 0.87 -8.83 8.89
CA ALA A 69 0.42 -7.81 7.96
C ALA A 69 -0.29 -8.42 6.73
N ARG A 70 0.27 -9.49 6.14
CA ARG A 70 -0.38 -10.22 5.03
C ARG A 70 -1.71 -10.83 5.45
N TYR A 71 -1.78 -11.43 6.64
CA TYR A 71 -3.02 -12.00 7.17
C TYR A 71 -4.10 -10.93 7.36
N GLY A 72 -3.73 -9.72 7.82
CA GLY A 72 -4.65 -8.59 7.91
C GLY A 72 -5.24 -8.18 6.56
N ILE A 73 -4.40 -8.08 5.53
CA ILE A 73 -4.85 -7.77 4.16
C ILE A 73 -5.74 -8.89 3.60
N LEU A 74 -5.40 -10.16 3.85
CA LEU A 74 -6.22 -11.28 3.40
C LEU A 74 -7.59 -11.25 4.06
N TYR A 75 -7.65 -10.93 5.36
CA TYR A 75 -8.91 -10.81 6.08
C TYR A 75 -9.79 -9.68 5.53
N SER A 76 -9.22 -8.52 5.23
CA SER A 76 -9.98 -7.43 4.60
C SER A 76 -10.49 -7.83 3.22
N MET A 77 -9.63 -8.44 2.38
CA MET A 77 -10.03 -8.94 1.07
C MET A 77 -11.13 -10.01 1.14
N GLN A 78 -11.06 -10.91 2.12
CA GLN A 78 -12.07 -11.94 2.31
C GLN A 78 -13.40 -11.33 2.76
N LYS A 79 -13.36 -10.30 3.60
CA LYS A 79 -14.56 -9.55 4.01
C LYS A 79 -15.17 -8.80 2.83
N ASP A 80 -14.34 -8.15 2.02
CA ASP A 80 -14.80 -7.45 0.81
C ASP A 80 -15.42 -8.43 -0.19
N LEU A 81 -14.81 -9.60 -0.38
CA LEU A 81 -15.36 -10.65 -1.23
C LEU A 81 -16.71 -11.16 -0.72
N SER A 82 -16.85 -11.33 0.60
CA SER A 82 -18.12 -11.72 1.22
C SER A 82 -19.21 -10.65 1.00
N ASN A 83 -18.86 -9.38 1.14
CA ASN A 83 -19.79 -8.27 0.91
C ASN A 83 -20.19 -8.17 -0.56
N ILE A 84 -19.26 -8.36 -1.49
CA ILE A 84 -19.54 -8.36 -2.92
C ILE A 84 -20.49 -9.51 -3.27
N ASN A 85 -20.24 -10.71 -2.73
CA ASN A 85 -21.13 -11.85 -2.95
C ASN A 85 -22.54 -11.61 -2.37
N SER A 86 -22.65 -10.95 -1.22
CA SER A 86 -23.96 -10.60 -0.65
C SER A 86 -24.70 -9.60 -1.53
N HIS A 87 -24.00 -8.59 -2.07
CA HIS A 87 -24.58 -7.63 -3.01
C HIS A 87 -25.01 -8.29 -4.31
N ILE A 88 -24.22 -9.22 -4.85
CA ILE A 88 -24.61 -9.99 -6.05
C ILE A 88 -25.90 -10.76 -5.79
N SER A 89 -26.00 -11.46 -4.64
CA SER A 89 -27.21 -12.20 -4.27
C SER A 89 -28.42 -11.30 -4.07
N GLU A 90 -28.23 -10.10 -3.51
CA GLU A 90 -29.29 -9.11 -3.33
C GLU A 90 -29.81 -8.60 -4.69
N VAL A 91 -28.90 -8.21 -5.58
CA VAL A 91 -29.24 -7.75 -6.94
C VAL A 91 -29.89 -8.86 -7.77
N GLU A 92 -29.45 -10.11 -7.64
CA GLU A 92 -30.07 -11.24 -8.32
C GLU A 92 -31.51 -11.46 -7.84
N LYS A 93 -31.73 -11.37 -6.52
CA LYS A 93 -33.07 -11.45 -5.93
C LYS A 93 -33.97 -10.29 -6.37
N GLU A 94 -33.44 -9.07 -6.45
CA GLU A 94 -34.17 -7.92 -6.98
C GLU A 94 -34.56 -8.13 -8.45
N ASN A 95 -33.63 -8.63 -9.28
CA ASN A 95 -33.89 -8.95 -10.68
C ASN A 95 -34.97 -10.04 -10.84
N GLU A 96 -34.90 -11.10 -10.04
CA GLU A 96 -35.94 -12.13 -10.03
C GLU A 96 -37.30 -11.56 -9.63
N ASN A 97 -37.34 -10.71 -8.60
CA ASN A 97 -38.56 -10.08 -8.14
C ASN A 97 -39.17 -9.17 -9.23
N LEU A 98 -38.35 -8.34 -9.87
CA LEU A 98 -38.78 -7.49 -10.99
C LEU A 98 -39.30 -8.33 -12.16
N LYS A 99 -38.67 -9.47 -12.45
CA LYS A 99 -39.13 -10.38 -13.50
C LYS A 99 -40.50 -10.98 -13.16
N VAL A 100 -40.72 -11.36 -11.91
CA VAL A 100 -42.03 -11.85 -11.43
C VAL A 100 -43.08 -10.74 -11.50
N GLU A 101 -42.72 -9.52 -11.11
CA GLU A 101 -43.61 -8.35 -11.17
C GLU A 101 -43.99 -8.00 -12.62
N LEU A 102 -43.04 -8.03 -13.55
CA LEU A 102 -43.30 -7.88 -14.98
C LEU A 102 -44.28 -8.93 -15.50
N VAL A 103 -44.11 -10.20 -15.11
CA VAL A 103 -45.06 -11.26 -15.47
C VAL A 103 -46.43 -11.03 -14.85
N HIS A 104 -46.48 -10.55 -13.60
CA HIS A 104 -47.73 -10.22 -12.92
C HIS A 104 -48.52 -9.12 -13.64
N TYR A 105 -47.84 -8.06 -14.11
CA TYR A 105 -48.50 -6.98 -14.87
C TYR A 105 -48.80 -7.37 -16.32
N ASN A 106 -47.97 -8.20 -16.95
CA ASN A 106 -48.21 -8.72 -18.30
C ASN A 106 -49.25 -9.86 -18.32
N ASN A 107 -49.78 -10.25 -17.16
CA ASN A 107 -50.88 -11.19 -17.10
C ASN A 107 -52.17 -10.51 -17.58
N LEU A 108 -52.78 -11.08 -18.62
CA LEU A 108 -54.04 -10.61 -19.20
C LEU A 108 -55.14 -10.38 -18.15
N SER A 109 -55.20 -11.23 -17.13
CA SER A 109 -56.16 -11.10 -16.02
C SER A 109 -55.96 -9.81 -15.21
N ASN A 110 -54.70 -9.38 -15.02
CA ASN A 110 -54.39 -8.16 -14.32
C ASN A 110 -54.67 -6.92 -15.19
N ILE A 111 -54.35 -7.01 -16.48
CA ILE A 111 -54.67 -5.97 -17.47
C ILE A 111 -56.20 -5.77 -17.53
N GLU A 112 -56.97 -6.84 -17.63
CA GLU A 112 -58.44 -6.79 -17.66
C GLU A 112 -59.01 -6.21 -16.37
N LYS A 113 -58.46 -6.58 -15.21
CA LYS A 113 -58.86 -6.03 -13.92
C LYS A 113 -58.61 -4.52 -13.83
N VAL A 114 -57.42 -4.05 -14.21
CA VAL A 114 -57.09 -2.61 -14.23
C VAL A 114 -57.95 -1.86 -15.24
N ALA A 115 -58.10 -2.40 -16.44
CA ALA A 115 -58.91 -1.83 -17.51
C ALA A 115 -60.38 -1.69 -17.08
N GLY A 116 -60.98 -2.77 -16.55
CA GLY A 116 -62.37 -2.78 -16.14
C GLY A 116 -62.65 -1.98 -14.87
N GLN A 117 -61.81 -2.11 -13.83
CA GLN A 117 -62.07 -1.49 -12.52
C GLN A 117 -61.60 -0.04 -12.44
N ASN A 118 -60.40 0.27 -12.93
CA ASN A 118 -59.81 1.61 -12.79
C ASN A 118 -60.12 2.51 -13.98
N LEU A 119 -60.10 1.96 -15.19
CA LEU A 119 -60.32 2.72 -16.42
C LEU A 119 -61.76 2.63 -16.95
N LYS A 120 -62.61 1.83 -16.29
CA LYS A 120 -64.01 1.57 -16.70
C LYS A 120 -64.12 1.12 -18.17
N MET A 121 -63.11 0.44 -18.67
CA MET A 121 -63.13 -0.15 -20.00
C MET A 121 -64.12 -1.32 -20.02
N VAL A 122 -64.89 -1.39 -21.09
CA VAL A 122 -65.86 -2.46 -21.34
C VAL A 122 -65.30 -3.33 -22.46
N PRO A 123 -65.44 -4.67 -22.41
CA PRO A 123 -65.03 -5.53 -23.51
C PRO A 123 -65.68 -5.05 -24.82
N PRO A 124 -64.91 -5.02 -25.94
CA PRO A 124 -65.38 -4.48 -27.20
C PRO A 124 -66.54 -5.33 -27.73
N ASP A 125 -67.65 -4.66 -28.03
CA ASP A 125 -68.80 -5.27 -28.68
C ASP A 125 -68.66 -5.19 -30.20
N LYS A 126 -68.92 -6.30 -30.91
CA LYS A 126 -68.75 -6.38 -32.37
C LYS A 126 -69.65 -5.39 -33.10
N ASP A 127 -70.80 -5.09 -32.50
CA ASP A 127 -71.78 -4.14 -33.04
C ASP A 127 -71.34 -2.67 -32.88
N SER A 128 -70.27 -2.40 -32.11
CA SER A 128 -69.71 -1.07 -31.87
C SER A 128 -68.42 -0.77 -32.64
N ALA A 129 -68.00 -1.66 -33.53
CA ALA A 129 -66.76 -1.52 -34.30
C ALA A 129 -66.86 -0.42 -35.37
N ILE A 130 -66.03 0.62 -35.25
CA ILE A 130 -65.90 1.70 -36.24
C ILE A 130 -64.70 1.39 -37.13
N TYR A 131 -64.95 1.15 -38.43
CA TYR A 131 -63.90 0.96 -39.42
C TYR A 131 -63.55 2.31 -40.06
N THR A 132 -62.29 2.74 -39.92
CA THR A 132 -61.77 3.98 -40.54
C THR A 132 -60.77 3.62 -41.62
N ASP A 133 -60.84 4.30 -42.76
CA ASP A 133 -59.83 4.18 -43.80
C ASP A 133 -58.58 4.99 -43.39
N LEU A 134 -57.44 4.31 -43.29
CA LEU A 134 -56.14 4.87 -42.90
C LEU A 134 -55.27 5.21 -44.13
N SER A 135 -55.85 5.22 -45.34
CA SER A 135 -55.14 5.49 -46.59
C SER A 135 -54.49 6.88 -46.65
N TYR A 136 -54.93 7.84 -45.82
CA TYR A 136 -54.36 9.18 -45.75
C TYR A 136 -53.29 9.31 -44.67
N ASN A 137 -52.06 9.63 -45.08
CA ASN A 137 -50.91 9.77 -44.20
C ASN A 137 -50.98 11.10 -43.41
N ASN A 138 -51.55 11.04 -42.21
CA ASN A 138 -51.76 12.19 -41.31
C ASN A 138 -50.55 12.50 -40.40
N PHE A 139 -49.44 11.78 -40.54
CA PHE A 139 -48.28 11.97 -39.69
C PHE A 139 -47.37 13.06 -40.25
N LYS A 140 -47.19 14.15 -39.49
CA LYS A 140 -46.16 15.16 -39.76
C LYS A 140 -44.80 14.55 -39.43
N THR A 141 -43.95 14.37 -40.43
CA THR A 141 -42.55 13.95 -40.23
C THR A 141 -41.77 15.10 -39.58
N GLU A 142 -41.60 15.04 -38.26
CA GLU A 142 -40.70 15.95 -37.57
C GLU A 142 -39.25 15.50 -37.77
N ASN A 143 -38.50 16.29 -38.54
CA ASN A 143 -37.05 16.15 -38.64
C ASN A 143 -36.41 16.60 -37.32
N SER A 144 -36.36 15.71 -36.33
CA SER A 144 -35.59 15.93 -35.11
C SER A 144 -34.10 15.88 -35.46
N LYS A 145 -33.50 17.05 -35.69
CA LYS A 145 -32.05 17.23 -35.66
C LYS A 145 -31.59 16.88 -34.24
N ASN A 146 -31.06 15.66 -34.08
CA ASN A 146 -30.35 15.26 -32.88
C ASN A 146 -29.07 16.09 -32.79
N HIS A 147 -29.11 17.19 -32.03
CA HIS A 147 -27.91 17.78 -31.47
C HIS A 147 -27.39 16.81 -30.40
N ILE A 148 -26.53 15.88 -30.84
CA ILE A 148 -25.65 15.14 -29.94
C ILE A 148 -24.68 16.17 -29.38
N GLY A 149 -25.01 16.71 -28.22
CA GLY A 149 -24.10 17.54 -27.44
C GLY A 149 -22.87 16.72 -27.06
N GLU A 150 -21.71 17.13 -27.56
CA GLU A 150 -20.43 16.57 -27.19
C GLU A 150 -20.23 16.71 -25.68
N LYS A 151 -20.30 15.58 -24.96
CA LYS A 151 -19.82 15.54 -23.59
C LYS A 151 -18.31 15.46 -23.62
N HIS A 152 -17.66 16.57 -23.25
CA HIS A 152 -16.23 16.65 -23.05
C HIS A 152 -15.84 15.70 -21.91
N ASN A 153 -15.25 14.57 -22.25
CA ASN A 153 -14.85 13.53 -21.30
C ASN A 153 -13.45 13.86 -20.76
N ALA A 154 -13.39 14.62 -19.66
CA ALA A 154 -12.16 14.95 -18.93
C ALA A 154 -11.29 13.71 -18.57
N PHE A 155 -11.90 12.52 -18.52
CA PHE A 155 -11.21 11.25 -18.33
C PHE A 155 -10.41 10.78 -19.56
N LEU A 156 -10.91 11.02 -20.79
CA LEU A 156 -10.18 10.63 -22.02
C LEU A 156 -8.94 11.53 -22.24
N GLU A 157 -9.02 12.79 -21.82
CA GLU A 157 -7.90 13.73 -21.85
C GLU A 157 -6.81 13.39 -20.82
N PHE A 158 -7.23 12.88 -19.66
CA PHE A 158 -6.32 12.43 -18.61
C PHE A 158 -5.51 11.18 -19.03
N PHE A 159 -6.17 10.20 -19.67
CA PHE A 159 -5.48 8.99 -20.15
C PHE A 159 -4.60 9.23 -21.38
N SER A 160 -4.97 10.15 -22.27
CA SER A 160 -4.16 10.46 -23.46
C SER A 160 -2.84 11.17 -23.08
N ASN A 161 -2.88 12.05 -22.07
CA ASN A 161 -1.68 12.70 -21.54
C ASN A 161 -0.79 11.73 -20.75
N LEU A 162 -1.37 10.78 -20.01
CA LEU A 162 -0.61 9.74 -19.31
C LEU A 162 0.16 8.84 -20.29
N LYS A 163 -0.46 8.50 -21.43
CA LYS A 163 0.16 7.66 -22.47
C LYS A 163 1.38 8.33 -23.13
N LYS A 164 1.37 9.65 -23.30
CA LYS A 164 2.50 10.43 -23.86
C LYS A 164 3.72 10.55 -22.95
N VAL A 165 3.56 10.32 -21.65
CA VAL A 165 4.65 10.42 -20.66
C VAL A 165 5.29 9.06 -20.37
N LEU A 166 4.56 7.97 -20.63
CA LEU A 166 5.00 6.60 -20.37
C LEU A 166 5.48 5.83 -21.61
N PHE A 167 5.35 6.41 -22.80
CA PHE A 167 5.82 5.87 -24.08
C PHE A 167 6.27 7.02 -24.98
#